data_AF-A0AAR2LJ20-F1
#
_entry.id   AF-A0AAR2LJ20-F1
#
_cell.length_a   1.000
_cell.length_b   1.000
_cell.length_c   1.000
_cell.angle_alpha   90.00
_cell.angle_beta   90.00
_cell.angle_gamma   90.00
#
_symmetry.space_group_name_H-M   'P 1'
#
loop_
_entity.id
_entity.type
_entity.pdbx_description
1 polymer ?
#
loop_
_entity_poly.entity_id
_entity_poly.type
_entity_poly.pdbx_seq_one_letter_code
_entity_poly.pdbx_strand_id
1 'polypeptide(L)'
;MSDSVYDDVTCIEELSKEDKVEMVVDLYESADAHRGDNVEQMMVIYESADSVRGHDPITETEDTNTKKTQQTRKKESHTADSRFYRLTAVCLGLLCVLLLTATIALWIKLYSLMTSKEQLQTNLTIERDQLQTSYTNLTIERDQLQTRYTNLTTERDQLQTERDALQKRLSELEKHINKPEWRYFNYSLYYISTGKKSWSESRKDCRQRGADLLIIDSREEQDFIEALRRGQNAWIGLTDTNTANVWKWVDGSAPTTEYWGSGEPNGVNEHCVIISEGSKAGKNWADYHCSNLFAWICEKRIFE
;
A
#
# COMPACT_ATOMS: atom_id res chain seq x y z
N MET A 1 -20.82 -35.99 -24.37
CA MET A 1 -19.62 -35.20 -24.77
C MET A 1 -19.97 -33.75 -24.53
N SER A 2 -20.19 -33.43 -23.27
CA SER A 2 -20.90 -32.21 -22.84
C SER A 2 -20.67 -31.88 -21.37
N ASP A 3 -19.88 -32.69 -20.67
CA ASP A 3 -20.04 -32.88 -19.22
C ASP A 3 -18.80 -32.39 -18.44
N SER A 4 -17.61 -32.49 -19.07
CA SER A 4 -16.31 -32.11 -18.48
C SER A 4 -16.07 -30.60 -18.27
N VAL A 5 -17.08 -29.76 -18.49
CA VAL A 5 -17.02 -28.30 -18.24
C VAL A 5 -17.88 -27.92 -17.02
N TYR A 6 -18.83 -28.78 -16.62
CA TYR A 6 -19.73 -28.49 -15.49
C TYR A 6 -19.13 -28.93 -14.15
N ASP A 7 -18.41 -30.05 -14.13
CA ASP A 7 -17.69 -30.52 -12.95
C ASP A 7 -16.58 -29.53 -12.52
N ASP A 8 -15.87 -28.96 -13.50
CA ASP A 8 -14.73 -28.06 -13.30
C ASP A 8 -15.13 -26.74 -12.60
N VAL A 9 -16.23 -26.12 -13.04
CA VAL A 9 -16.81 -24.93 -12.41
C VAL A 9 -17.30 -25.22 -10.99
N THR A 10 -17.81 -26.43 -10.74
CA THR A 10 -18.34 -26.82 -9.42
C THR A 10 -17.21 -26.94 -8.38
N CYS A 11 -16.05 -27.49 -8.76
CA CYS A 11 -14.86 -27.55 -7.90
C CYS A 11 -14.35 -26.15 -7.49
N ILE A 12 -14.46 -25.15 -8.37
CA ILE A 12 -13.98 -23.78 -8.10
C ILE A 12 -14.82 -23.09 -7.02
N GLU A 13 -16.09 -23.46 -6.81
CA GLU A 13 -16.91 -22.84 -5.76
C GLU A 13 -16.52 -23.29 -4.33
N GLU A 14 -16.04 -24.53 -4.14
CA GLU A 14 -15.69 -25.07 -2.82
C GLU A 14 -14.30 -24.69 -2.27
N LEU A 15 -13.39 -24.19 -3.11
CA LEU A 15 -12.04 -23.75 -2.70
C LEU A 15 -12.07 -22.62 -1.63
N SER A 16 -11.00 -22.47 -0.86
CA SER A 16 -10.87 -21.35 0.09
C SER A 16 -10.63 -20.00 -0.63
N LYS A 17 -10.58 -18.90 0.13
CA LYS A 17 -10.30 -17.57 -0.47
C LYS A 17 -8.84 -17.42 -0.84
N GLU A 18 -7.95 -18.04 -0.08
CA GLU A 18 -6.52 -18.10 -0.35
C GLU A 18 -6.25 -18.91 -1.63
N ASP A 19 -6.77 -20.14 -1.74
CA ASP A 19 -6.55 -21.01 -2.92
C ASP A 19 -7.04 -20.37 -4.23
N LYS A 20 -8.19 -19.66 -4.18
CA LYS A 20 -8.73 -18.96 -5.35
C LYS A 20 -7.91 -17.74 -5.77
N VAL A 21 -7.10 -17.16 -4.87
CA VAL A 21 -6.17 -16.09 -5.23
C VAL A 21 -4.90 -16.68 -5.84
N GLU A 22 -4.37 -17.76 -5.26
CA GLU A 22 -3.18 -18.47 -5.79
C GLU A 22 -3.42 -18.98 -7.22
N MET A 23 -4.55 -19.66 -7.46
CA MET A 23 -4.97 -20.09 -8.80
C MET A 23 -5.12 -18.93 -9.81
N VAL A 24 -5.53 -17.74 -9.36
CA VAL A 24 -5.62 -16.56 -10.24
C VAL A 24 -4.24 -15.96 -10.52
N VAL A 25 -3.30 -16.00 -9.56
CA VAL A 25 -1.91 -15.61 -9.80
C VAL A 25 -1.26 -16.55 -10.83
N ASP A 26 -1.39 -17.86 -10.68
CA ASP A 26 -0.88 -18.86 -11.63
C ASP A 26 -1.41 -18.65 -13.06
N LEU A 27 -2.71 -18.32 -13.19
CA LEU A 27 -3.34 -18.00 -14.48
C LEU A 27 -2.83 -16.68 -15.07
N TYR A 28 -2.44 -15.70 -14.26
CA TYR A 28 -1.83 -14.47 -14.73
C TYR A 28 -0.35 -14.66 -15.12
N GLU A 29 0.44 -15.40 -14.33
CA GLU A 29 1.85 -15.66 -14.62
C GLU A 29 2.02 -16.54 -15.86
N SER A 30 1.18 -17.57 -16.03
CA SER A 30 1.18 -18.40 -17.25
C SER A 30 0.71 -17.62 -18.50
N ALA A 31 -0.23 -16.68 -18.35
CA ALA A 31 -0.65 -15.81 -19.45
C ALA A 31 0.44 -14.81 -19.86
N ASP A 32 1.17 -14.20 -18.92
CA ASP A 32 2.24 -13.24 -19.23
C ASP A 32 3.52 -13.96 -19.72
N ALA A 33 3.77 -15.20 -19.29
CA ALA A 33 4.81 -16.07 -19.88
C ALA A 33 4.54 -16.36 -21.36
N HIS A 34 3.33 -16.82 -21.72
CA HIS A 34 2.94 -17.00 -23.12
C HIS A 34 2.91 -15.68 -23.92
N ARG A 35 2.72 -14.54 -23.25
CA ARG A 35 2.85 -13.22 -23.88
C ARG A 35 4.31 -12.87 -24.18
N GLY A 36 5.24 -13.23 -23.29
CA GLY A 36 6.68 -13.13 -23.51
C GLY A 36 7.12 -13.87 -24.78
N ASP A 37 6.80 -15.16 -24.88
CA ASP A 37 7.09 -16.00 -26.06
C ASP A 37 6.61 -15.34 -27.37
N ASN A 38 5.37 -14.84 -27.39
CA ASN A 38 4.78 -14.20 -28.58
C ASN A 38 5.47 -12.87 -28.94
N VAL A 39 5.93 -12.09 -27.96
CA VAL A 39 6.66 -10.84 -28.20
C VAL A 39 8.08 -11.12 -28.71
N GLU A 40 8.78 -12.10 -28.13
CA GLU A 40 10.12 -12.50 -28.58
C GLU A 40 10.07 -13.14 -29.97
N GLN A 41 9.08 -14.00 -30.25
CA GLN A 41 8.85 -14.56 -31.59
C GLN A 41 8.51 -13.48 -32.63
N MET A 42 7.77 -12.42 -32.26
CA MET A 42 7.53 -11.29 -33.16
C MET A 42 8.77 -10.40 -33.37
N MET A 43 9.67 -10.33 -32.39
CA MET A 43 10.96 -9.62 -32.52
C MET A 43 11.91 -10.33 -33.49
N VAL A 44 12.03 -11.67 -33.39
CA VAL A 44 12.86 -12.50 -34.29
C VAL A 44 12.40 -12.42 -35.75
N ILE A 45 11.09 -12.32 -35.99
CA ILE A 45 10.54 -12.10 -37.34
C ILE A 45 11.00 -10.74 -37.92
N TYR A 46 11.21 -9.74 -37.07
CA TYR A 46 11.58 -8.39 -37.50
C TYR A 46 13.07 -8.29 -37.89
N GLU A 47 13.98 -8.86 -37.08
CA GLU A 47 15.43 -8.85 -37.40
C GLU A 47 15.75 -9.63 -38.70
N SER A 48 15.00 -10.69 -38.99
CA SER A 48 15.20 -11.48 -40.21
C SER A 48 14.89 -10.69 -41.50
N ALA A 49 14.10 -9.61 -41.42
CA ALA A 49 13.72 -8.80 -42.58
C ALA A 49 14.83 -7.84 -43.06
N ASP A 50 15.68 -7.33 -42.16
CA ASP A 50 16.73 -6.37 -42.52
C ASP A 50 17.95 -7.02 -43.21
N SER A 51 18.14 -8.33 -43.05
CA SER A 51 19.28 -9.07 -43.62
C SER A 51 19.25 -9.20 -45.17
N VAL A 52 18.17 -8.75 -45.83
CA VAL A 52 17.90 -9.01 -47.26
C VAL A 52 18.29 -7.84 -48.19
N ARG A 53 18.97 -6.79 -47.70
CA ARG A 53 19.30 -5.60 -48.51
C ARG A 53 20.76 -5.12 -48.45
N GLY A 54 21.68 -5.98 -48.90
CA GLY A 54 23.06 -5.58 -49.21
C GLY A 54 23.68 -6.43 -50.32
N HIS A 55 23.70 -5.93 -51.56
CA HIS A 55 24.49 -6.50 -52.66
C HIS A 55 24.76 -5.50 -53.79
N ASP A 56 25.99 -4.98 -53.83
CA ASP A 56 26.58 -4.35 -55.02
C ASP A 56 27.38 -5.39 -55.84
N PRO A 57 27.42 -5.27 -57.18
CA PRO A 57 28.45 -5.89 -58.03
C PRO A 57 29.55 -4.89 -58.47
N ILE A 58 30.70 -5.41 -58.92
CA ILE A 58 31.99 -4.70 -58.93
C ILE A 58 32.61 -4.47 -60.34
N THR A 59 33.29 -3.32 -60.45
CA THR A 59 34.24 -2.70 -61.42
C THR A 59 34.85 -3.42 -62.65
N GLU A 60 35.22 -2.57 -63.65
CA GLU A 60 36.42 -2.61 -64.55
C GLU A 60 36.52 -3.74 -65.62
N THR A 61 37.32 -3.62 -66.70
CA THR A 61 38.24 -2.56 -67.24
C THR A 61 37.61 -1.87 -68.49
N GLU A 62 38.24 -1.24 -69.51
CA GLU A 62 39.64 -0.97 -69.94
C GLU A 62 39.73 0.27 -70.90
N ASP A 63 40.86 0.46 -71.60
CA ASP A 63 41.27 1.68 -72.33
C ASP A 63 41.34 1.52 -73.88
N THR A 64 41.20 2.63 -74.64
CA THR A 64 42.08 3.00 -75.78
C THR A 64 41.67 4.31 -76.51
N ASN A 65 42.64 4.94 -77.19
CA ASN A 65 42.59 6.33 -77.71
C ASN A 65 43.18 6.42 -79.13
N THR A 66 42.59 7.20 -80.07
CA THR A 66 43.33 7.86 -81.20
C THR A 66 42.55 8.97 -81.98
N LYS A 67 43.00 10.23 -81.79
CA LYS A 67 43.27 11.36 -82.73
C LYS A 67 42.41 11.65 -84.01
N LYS A 68 41.98 12.93 -84.10
CA LYS A 68 42.01 13.92 -85.24
C LYS A 68 41.35 13.55 -86.61
N THR A 69 40.62 14.44 -87.31
CA THR A 69 41.10 15.68 -87.97
C THR A 69 39.93 16.60 -88.45
N GLN A 70 40.21 17.76 -89.06
CA GLN A 70 39.30 18.91 -89.32
C GLN A 70 38.65 18.95 -90.73
N GLN A 71 37.68 19.88 -90.90
CA GLN A 71 37.26 20.57 -92.17
C GLN A 71 36.52 19.71 -93.25
N THR A 72 35.74 20.25 -94.20
CA THR A 72 35.49 21.65 -94.64
C THR A 72 34.02 21.90 -95.12
N ARG A 73 33.69 23.14 -95.51
CA ARG A 73 32.37 23.68 -95.90
C ARG A 73 32.20 23.86 -97.42
N LYS A 74 31.10 23.38 -98.04
CA LYS A 74 30.47 24.03 -99.22
C LYS A 74 29.00 23.61 -99.48
N LYS A 75 28.38 24.20 -100.52
CA LYS A 75 26.94 24.31 -100.83
C LYS A 75 26.41 23.25 -101.83
N GLU A 76 25.08 23.08 -101.83
CA GLU A 76 24.12 22.89 -102.97
C GLU A 76 24.63 22.18 -104.25
N SER A 77 23.97 21.17 -104.84
CA SER A 77 22.58 20.67 -104.76
C SER A 77 22.51 19.23 -105.40
N HIS A 78 21.41 18.55 -105.81
CA HIS A 78 20.00 18.94 -106.03
C HIS A 78 18.99 17.74 -105.91
N THR A 79 18.18 17.46 -106.96
CA THR A 79 17.13 16.42 -107.12
C THR A 79 17.68 15.07 -107.62
N ALA A 80 17.06 13.89 -107.44
CA ALA A 80 15.77 13.44 -106.86
C ALA A 80 16.00 12.05 -106.17
N ASP A 81 15.15 11.46 -105.32
CA ASP A 81 13.68 11.50 -105.19
C ASP A 81 13.22 11.84 -103.77
N SER A 82 12.51 12.97 -103.64
CA SER A 82 12.26 13.64 -102.36
C SER A 82 10.99 13.16 -101.63
N ARG A 83 10.43 11.99 -101.97
CA ARG A 83 9.14 11.53 -101.41
C ARG A 83 9.24 10.43 -100.36
N PHE A 84 10.01 9.36 -100.57
CA PHE A 84 10.10 8.27 -99.59
C PHE A 84 10.82 8.67 -98.30
N TYR A 85 11.98 9.35 -98.38
CA TYR A 85 12.71 9.85 -97.21
C TYR A 85 11.91 10.85 -96.36
N ARG A 86 11.00 11.63 -96.97
CA ARG A 86 10.11 12.51 -96.20
C ARG A 86 9.07 11.72 -95.44
N LEU A 87 8.50 10.68 -96.04
CA LEU A 87 7.49 9.85 -95.38
C LEU A 87 8.09 9.10 -94.19
N THR A 88 9.26 8.48 -94.35
CA THR A 88 9.94 7.77 -93.25
C THR A 88 10.42 8.72 -92.15
N ALA A 89 10.93 9.91 -92.50
CA ALA A 89 11.29 10.93 -91.51
C ALA A 89 10.08 11.47 -90.73
N VAL A 90 8.93 11.65 -91.37
CA VAL A 90 7.67 12.03 -90.70
C VAL A 90 7.18 10.92 -89.78
N CYS A 91 7.22 9.65 -90.21
CA CYS A 91 6.86 8.52 -89.36
C CYS A 91 7.81 8.35 -88.16
N LEU A 92 9.12 8.54 -88.34
CA LEU A 92 10.10 8.54 -87.25
C LEU A 92 9.92 9.72 -86.29
N GLY A 93 9.61 10.91 -86.81
CA GLY A 93 9.29 12.08 -85.99
C GLY A 93 8.04 11.87 -85.14
N LEU A 94 6.98 11.33 -85.74
CA LEU A 94 5.74 10.96 -85.03
C LEU A 94 5.98 9.87 -83.99
N LEU A 95 6.74 8.82 -84.31
CA LEU A 95 7.14 7.79 -83.34
C LEU A 95 7.95 8.38 -82.18
N CYS A 96 8.89 9.28 -82.46
CA CYS A 96 9.68 9.96 -81.42
C CYS A 96 8.78 10.81 -80.50
N VAL A 97 7.83 11.58 -81.05
CA VAL A 97 6.85 12.34 -80.25
C VAL A 97 5.93 11.43 -79.43
N LEU A 98 5.48 10.29 -79.98
CA LEU A 98 4.67 9.31 -79.25
C LEU A 98 5.46 8.63 -78.12
N LEU A 99 6.73 8.28 -78.36
CA LEU A 99 7.62 7.73 -77.33
C LEU A 99 7.93 8.75 -76.24
N LEU A 100 8.21 10.01 -76.59
CA LEU A 100 8.44 11.10 -75.63
C LEU A 100 7.20 11.41 -74.78
N THR A 101 6.00 11.43 -75.37
CA THR A 101 4.76 11.63 -74.61
C THR A 101 4.48 10.43 -73.69
N ALA A 102 4.76 9.20 -74.12
CA ALA A 102 4.65 8.01 -73.29
C ALA A 102 5.66 8.00 -72.12
N THR A 103 6.93 8.35 -72.34
CA THR A 103 7.94 8.40 -71.26
C THR A 103 7.68 9.54 -70.28
N ILE A 104 7.24 10.71 -70.73
CA ILE A 104 6.81 11.81 -69.85
C ILE A 104 5.60 11.41 -69.01
N ALA A 105 4.57 10.77 -69.61
CA ALA A 105 3.41 10.29 -68.88
C ALA A 105 3.77 9.20 -67.84
N LEU A 106 4.67 8.28 -68.20
CA LEU A 106 5.19 7.26 -67.29
C LEU A 106 5.98 7.89 -66.12
N TRP A 107 6.83 8.87 -66.41
CA TRP A 107 7.64 9.59 -65.40
C TRP A 107 6.76 10.36 -64.42
N ILE A 108 5.73 11.07 -64.89
CA ILE A 108 4.73 11.74 -64.03
C ILE A 108 4.02 10.71 -63.13
N LYS A 109 3.65 9.54 -63.67
CA LYS A 109 2.99 8.47 -62.90
C LYS A 109 3.93 7.87 -61.83
N LEU A 110 5.20 7.66 -62.16
CA LEU A 110 6.22 7.17 -61.24
C LEU A 110 6.53 8.18 -60.13
N TYR A 111 6.65 9.46 -60.46
CA TYR A 111 6.83 10.54 -59.49
C TYR A 111 5.64 10.63 -58.53
N SER A 112 4.41 10.65 -59.06
CA SER A 112 3.18 10.65 -58.24
C SER A 112 3.08 9.44 -57.32
N LEU A 113 3.44 8.24 -57.81
CA LEU A 113 3.45 7.01 -57.01
C LEU A 113 4.54 7.04 -55.91
N MET A 114 5.72 7.58 -56.22
CA MET A 114 6.82 7.74 -55.27
C MET A 114 6.43 8.68 -54.12
N THR A 115 5.93 9.88 -54.42
CA THR A 115 5.43 10.83 -53.41
C THR A 115 4.26 10.23 -52.60
N SER A 116 3.36 9.48 -53.24
CA SER A 116 2.25 8.82 -52.53
C SER A 116 2.75 7.75 -51.55
N LYS A 117 3.81 7.00 -51.91
CA LYS A 117 4.46 6.03 -51.03
C LYS A 117 5.16 6.71 -49.86
N GLU A 118 5.89 7.80 -50.11
CA GLU A 118 6.55 8.58 -49.06
C GLU A 118 5.54 9.14 -48.06
N GLN A 119 4.43 9.73 -48.53
CA GLN A 119 3.34 10.21 -47.68
C GLN A 119 2.74 9.09 -46.81
N LEU A 120 2.47 7.91 -47.39
CA LEU A 120 1.97 6.75 -46.63
C LEU A 120 2.98 6.29 -45.57
N GLN A 121 4.27 6.26 -45.93
CA GLN A 121 5.35 5.83 -45.04
C GLN A 121 5.58 6.82 -43.89
N THR A 122 5.45 8.15 -44.12
CA THR A 122 5.50 9.13 -43.03
C THR A 122 4.28 9.05 -42.13
N ASN A 123 3.07 8.85 -42.68
CA ASN A 123 1.85 8.75 -41.88
C ASN A 123 1.88 7.52 -40.95
N LEU A 124 2.27 6.35 -41.48
CA LEU A 124 2.48 5.13 -40.68
C LEU A 124 3.57 5.28 -39.61
N THR A 125 4.61 6.09 -39.87
CA THR A 125 5.65 6.39 -38.89
C THR A 125 5.08 7.24 -37.74
N ILE A 126 4.29 8.27 -38.06
CA ILE A 126 3.64 9.13 -37.07
C ILE A 126 2.66 8.34 -36.19
N GLU A 127 1.80 7.50 -36.79
CA GLU A 127 0.87 6.64 -36.04
C GLU A 127 1.61 5.66 -35.11
N ARG A 128 2.71 5.05 -35.59
CA ARG A 128 3.57 4.18 -34.77
C ARG A 128 4.23 4.93 -33.61
N ASP A 129 4.75 6.13 -33.82
CA ASP A 129 5.41 6.93 -32.78
C ASP A 129 4.41 7.49 -31.75
N GLN A 130 3.19 7.82 -32.18
CA GLN A 130 2.07 8.15 -31.28
C GLN A 130 1.66 6.95 -30.43
N LEU A 131 1.48 5.77 -31.04
CA LEU A 131 1.13 4.54 -30.33
C LEU A 131 2.22 4.12 -29.34
N GLN A 132 3.49 4.21 -29.75
CA GLN A 132 4.65 3.94 -28.88
C GLN A 132 4.65 4.87 -27.65
N THR A 133 4.39 6.17 -27.87
CA THR A 133 4.29 7.17 -26.78
C THR A 133 3.14 6.85 -25.82
N SER A 134 1.97 6.47 -26.36
CA SER A 134 0.82 6.04 -25.56
C SER A 134 1.12 4.78 -24.75
N TYR A 135 1.86 3.82 -25.34
CA TYR A 135 2.27 2.59 -24.67
C TYR A 135 3.25 2.86 -23.53
N THR A 136 4.26 3.71 -23.73
CA THR A 136 5.19 4.09 -22.66
C THR A 136 4.51 4.83 -21.52
N ASN A 137 3.53 5.71 -21.81
CA ASN A 137 2.77 6.41 -20.77
C ASN A 137 1.92 5.43 -19.94
N LEU A 138 1.20 4.52 -20.60
CA LEU A 138 0.38 3.51 -19.91
C LEU A 138 1.24 2.53 -19.09
N THR A 139 2.47 2.23 -19.55
CA THR A 139 3.45 1.43 -18.80
C THR A 139 3.86 2.15 -17.50
N ILE A 140 4.10 3.46 -17.55
CA ILE A 140 4.42 4.28 -16.37
C ILE A 140 3.23 4.35 -15.40
N GLU A 141 2.00 4.53 -15.90
CA GLU A 141 0.78 4.53 -15.07
C GLU A 141 0.56 3.18 -14.36
N ARG A 142 0.78 2.05 -15.06
CA ARG A 142 0.81 0.71 -14.48
C ARG A 142 1.81 0.63 -13.31
N ASP A 143 3.04 1.09 -13.50
CA ASP A 143 4.09 0.96 -12.48
C ASP A 143 3.83 1.85 -11.25
N GLN A 144 3.24 3.03 -11.46
CA GLN A 144 2.77 3.89 -10.37
C GLN A 144 1.60 3.25 -9.60
N LEU A 145 0.65 2.63 -10.30
CA LEU A 145 -0.46 1.90 -9.68
C LEU A 145 0.01 0.65 -8.93
N GLN A 146 0.95 -0.10 -9.48
CA GLN A 146 1.54 -1.28 -8.84
C GLN A 146 2.28 -0.89 -7.55
N THR A 147 3.11 0.15 -7.61
CA THR A 147 3.82 0.70 -6.43
C THR A 147 2.83 1.18 -5.36
N ARG A 148 1.71 1.80 -5.78
CA ARG A 148 0.65 2.21 -4.85
C ARG A 148 -0.06 1.01 -4.23
N TYR A 149 -0.33 -0.05 -5.00
CA TYR A 149 -0.98 -1.26 -4.53
C TYR A 149 -0.11 -2.04 -3.52
N THR A 150 1.20 -2.15 -3.75
CA THR A 150 2.12 -2.77 -2.79
C THR A 150 2.18 -1.99 -1.48
N ASN A 151 2.21 -0.66 -1.53
CA ASN A 151 2.21 0.19 -0.33
C ASN A 151 0.89 0.08 0.46
N LEU A 152 -0.25 0.11 -0.21
CA LEU A 152 -1.56 -0.09 0.45
C LEU A 152 -1.69 -1.51 1.03
N THR A 153 -1.04 -2.50 0.43
CA THR A 153 -0.99 -3.86 0.96
C THR A 153 -0.18 -3.91 2.26
N THR A 154 1.01 -3.30 2.32
CA THR A 154 1.82 -3.26 3.55
C THR A 154 1.16 -2.43 4.67
N GLU A 155 0.51 -1.31 4.34
CA GLU A 155 -0.31 -0.55 5.31
C GLU A 155 -1.45 -1.40 5.87
N ARG A 156 -2.17 -2.14 5.01
CA ARG A 156 -3.24 -3.06 5.41
C ARG A 156 -2.72 -4.17 6.32
N ASP A 157 -1.57 -4.78 6.00
CA ASP A 157 -1.01 -5.88 6.80
C ASP A 157 -0.44 -5.42 8.15
N GLN A 158 0.09 -4.19 8.22
CA GLN A 158 0.43 -3.55 9.50
C GLN A 158 -0.83 -3.34 10.37
N LEU A 159 -1.87 -2.70 9.82
CA LEU A 159 -3.12 -2.46 10.54
C LEU A 159 -3.82 -3.76 10.95
N GLN A 160 -3.73 -4.81 10.11
CA GLN A 160 -4.20 -6.15 10.41
C GLN A 160 -3.52 -6.70 11.68
N THR A 161 -2.19 -6.53 11.78
CA THR A 161 -1.36 -6.97 12.92
C THR A 161 -1.65 -6.18 14.20
N GLU A 162 -1.78 -4.85 14.10
CA GLU A 162 -2.14 -3.99 15.24
C GLU A 162 -3.53 -4.35 15.80
N ARG A 163 -4.48 -4.63 14.91
CA ARG A 163 -5.84 -5.08 15.25
C ARG A 163 -5.85 -6.44 15.95
N ASP A 164 -5.03 -7.41 15.52
CA ASP A 164 -4.86 -8.68 16.25
C ASP A 164 -4.28 -8.47 17.66
N ALA A 165 -3.25 -7.63 17.79
CA ALA A 165 -2.64 -7.32 19.08
C ALA A 165 -3.63 -6.63 20.05
N LEU A 166 -4.49 -5.74 19.54
CA LEU A 166 -5.57 -5.12 20.31
C LEU A 166 -6.66 -6.13 20.70
N GLN A 167 -7.09 -7.01 19.80
CA GLN A 167 -8.07 -8.07 20.12
C GLN A 167 -7.54 -9.02 21.21
N LYS A 168 -6.25 -9.39 21.16
CA LYS A 168 -5.62 -10.16 22.22
C LYS A 168 -5.69 -9.43 23.58
N ARG A 169 -5.28 -8.16 23.63
CA ARG A 169 -5.36 -7.33 24.85
C ARG A 169 -6.80 -7.28 25.39
N LEU A 170 -7.80 -7.08 24.54
CA LEU A 170 -9.20 -7.08 24.95
C LEU A 170 -9.62 -8.41 25.61
N SER A 171 -9.23 -9.56 25.06
CA SER A 171 -9.52 -10.87 25.69
C SER A 171 -8.84 -11.06 27.06
N GLU A 172 -7.65 -10.48 27.25
CA GLU A 172 -6.93 -10.48 28.53
C GLU A 172 -7.60 -9.55 29.57
N LEU A 173 -8.23 -8.46 29.12
CA LEU A 173 -9.04 -7.55 29.95
C LEU A 173 -10.36 -8.18 30.37
N GLU A 174 -11.12 -8.76 29.42
CA GLU A 174 -12.40 -9.44 29.69
C GLU A 174 -12.24 -10.53 30.76
N LYS A 175 -11.15 -11.31 30.70
CA LYS A 175 -10.82 -12.34 31.70
C LYS A 175 -10.68 -11.79 33.13
N HIS A 176 -10.19 -10.56 33.29
CA HIS A 176 -10.09 -9.91 34.60
C HIS A 176 -11.42 -9.29 35.03
N ILE A 177 -12.12 -8.61 34.12
CA ILE A 177 -13.40 -7.93 34.39
C ILE A 177 -14.50 -8.93 34.75
N ASN A 178 -14.53 -10.10 34.10
CA ASN A 178 -15.52 -11.15 34.35
C ASN A 178 -15.29 -11.94 35.66
N LYS A 179 -14.31 -11.56 36.50
CA LYS A 179 -14.14 -12.17 37.83
C LYS A 179 -15.08 -11.49 38.84
N PRO A 180 -16.09 -12.19 39.41
CA PRO A 180 -17.18 -11.56 40.18
C PRO A 180 -16.76 -10.93 41.51
N GLU A 181 -15.52 -11.15 41.96
CA GLU A 181 -14.93 -10.50 43.15
C GLU A 181 -14.44 -9.06 42.89
N TRP A 182 -14.12 -8.71 41.63
CA TRP A 182 -13.49 -7.43 41.29
C TRP A 182 -14.48 -6.50 40.57
N ARG A 183 -14.27 -5.19 40.66
CA ARG A 183 -15.03 -4.18 39.92
C ARG A 183 -14.08 -3.33 39.09
N TYR A 184 -14.44 -3.08 37.84
CA TYR A 184 -13.72 -2.18 36.97
C TYR A 184 -14.24 -0.75 37.11
N PHE A 185 -13.32 0.21 37.23
CA PHE A 185 -13.60 1.64 37.14
C PHE A 185 -12.33 2.37 36.70
N ASN A 186 -12.46 3.39 35.84
CA ASN A 186 -11.36 4.28 35.39
C ASN A 186 -9.96 3.62 35.23
N TYR A 187 -9.87 2.55 34.44
CA TYR A 187 -8.61 1.82 34.15
C TYR A 187 -7.97 1.06 35.33
N SER A 188 -8.65 0.98 36.49
CA SER A 188 -8.26 0.15 37.64
C SER A 188 -9.30 -0.94 37.95
N LEU A 189 -8.82 -1.99 38.62
CA LEU A 189 -9.62 -3.08 39.16
C LEU A 189 -9.59 -3.01 40.69
N TYR A 190 -10.78 -3.01 41.30
CA TYR A 190 -10.97 -2.85 42.73
C TYR A 190 -11.58 -4.11 43.36
N TYR A 191 -11.00 -4.57 44.46
CA TYR A 191 -11.53 -5.67 45.28
C TYR A 191 -11.77 -5.15 46.70
N ILE A 192 -12.96 -5.38 47.23
CA ILE A 192 -13.28 -5.14 48.64
C ILE A 192 -13.39 -6.46 49.40
N SER A 193 -12.80 -6.52 50.60
CA SER A 193 -12.81 -7.72 51.42
C SER A 193 -14.16 -8.03 52.06
N THR A 194 -14.48 -9.32 52.17
CA THR A 194 -15.60 -9.80 53.00
C THR A 194 -15.21 -10.02 54.47
N GLY A 195 -13.93 -10.25 54.73
CA GLY A 195 -13.34 -10.35 56.07
C GLY A 195 -12.75 -9.03 56.56
N LYS A 196 -12.19 -9.04 57.77
CA LYS A 196 -11.49 -7.90 58.40
C LYS A 196 -10.06 -8.25 58.81
N LYS A 197 -9.14 -7.28 58.72
CA LYS A 197 -7.69 -7.43 58.96
C LYS A 197 -7.06 -6.16 59.52
N SER A 198 -5.86 -6.28 60.08
CA SER A 198 -4.98 -5.12 60.34
C SER A 198 -4.50 -4.50 59.02
N TRP A 199 -4.05 -3.24 59.03
CA TRP A 199 -3.63 -2.54 57.80
C TRP A 199 -2.47 -3.27 57.10
N SER A 200 -1.49 -3.74 57.86
CA SER A 200 -0.32 -4.47 57.34
C SER A 200 -0.69 -5.82 56.71
N GLU A 201 -1.58 -6.59 57.33
CA GLU A 201 -2.07 -7.83 56.73
C GLU A 201 -2.97 -7.59 55.51
N SER A 202 -3.75 -6.50 55.51
CA SER A 202 -4.59 -6.09 54.39
C SER A 202 -3.74 -5.77 53.17
N ARG A 203 -2.67 -4.99 53.37
CA ARG A 203 -1.67 -4.70 52.34
C ARG A 203 -0.98 -5.96 51.81
N LYS A 204 -0.68 -6.91 52.70
CA LYS A 204 -0.11 -8.21 52.33
C LYS A 204 -1.08 -9.04 51.47
N ASP A 205 -2.37 -9.05 51.79
CA ASP A 205 -3.40 -9.73 51.00
C ASP A 205 -3.54 -9.12 49.59
N CYS A 206 -3.56 -7.78 49.46
CA CYS A 206 -3.55 -7.12 48.16
C CYS A 206 -2.31 -7.49 47.33
N ARG A 207 -1.12 -7.45 47.94
CA ARG A 207 0.13 -7.84 47.27
C ARG A 207 0.15 -9.30 46.83
N GLN A 208 -0.46 -10.19 47.60
CA GLN A 208 -0.66 -11.59 47.21
C GLN A 208 -1.66 -11.78 46.04
N ARG A 209 -2.48 -10.78 45.72
CA ARG A 209 -3.39 -10.75 44.55
C ARG A 209 -2.78 -10.07 43.32
N GLY A 210 -1.56 -9.53 43.42
CA GLY A 210 -0.98 -8.69 42.35
C GLY A 210 -1.59 -7.28 42.29
N ALA A 211 -1.80 -6.69 43.46
CA ALA A 211 -2.38 -5.37 43.72
C ALA A 211 -1.63 -4.71 44.90
N ASP A 212 -1.96 -3.47 45.26
CA ASP A 212 -1.63 -2.90 46.58
C ASP A 212 -2.93 -2.36 47.23
N LEU A 213 -2.86 -1.74 48.42
CA LEU A 213 -4.03 -1.05 48.98
C LEU A 213 -4.42 0.16 48.11
N LEU A 214 -5.71 0.43 48.03
CA LEU A 214 -6.32 1.54 47.29
C LEU A 214 -5.56 2.87 47.48
N ILE A 215 -5.06 3.44 46.38
CA ILE A 215 -4.70 4.86 46.28
C ILE A 215 -5.97 5.62 45.86
N ILE A 216 -6.07 6.91 46.22
CA ILE A 216 -7.18 7.76 45.77
C ILE A 216 -6.59 9.04 45.18
N ASP A 217 -6.56 9.12 43.85
CA ASP A 217 -5.97 10.26 43.12
C ASP A 217 -7.02 11.21 42.52
N SER A 218 -8.30 10.83 42.52
CA SER A 218 -9.40 11.58 41.92
C SER A 218 -10.68 11.62 42.79
N ARG A 219 -11.55 12.60 42.52
CA ARG A 219 -12.85 12.74 43.21
C ARG A 219 -13.83 11.63 42.80
N GLU A 220 -13.75 11.28 41.53
CA GLU A 220 -14.55 10.28 40.84
C GLU A 220 -14.29 8.88 41.42
N GLU A 221 -13.03 8.59 41.77
CA GLU A 221 -12.62 7.39 42.50
C GLU A 221 -13.16 7.38 43.94
N GLN A 222 -13.02 8.49 44.69
CA GLN A 222 -13.58 8.61 46.04
C GLN A 222 -15.10 8.33 46.07
N ASP A 223 -15.86 8.85 45.10
CA ASP A 223 -17.31 8.61 45.00
C ASP A 223 -17.65 7.19 44.51
N PHE A 224 -16.87 6.61 43.58
CA PHE A 224 -17.03 5.22 43.17
C PHE A 224 -16.80 4.26 44.34
N ILE A 225 -15.76 4.48 45.14
CA ILE A 225 -15.43 3.65 46.30
C ILE A 225 -16.48 3.77 47.41
N GLU A 226 -17.06 4.96 47.60
CA GLU A 226 -18.18 5.17 48.52
C GLU A 226 -19.40 4.30 48.14
N ALA A 227 -19.73 4.22 46.85
CA ALA A 227 -20.78 3.34 46.34
C ALA A 227 -20.41 1.84 46.42
N LEU A 228 -19.13 1.51 46.16
CA LEU A 228 -18.62 0.13 46.20
C LEU A 228 -18.70 -0.47 47.61
N ARG A 229 -18.26 0.29 48.63
CA ARG A 229 -18.12 -0.21 50.01
C ARG A 229 -19.43 -0.35 50.77
N ARG A 230 -20.52 0.26 50.29
CA ARG A 230 -21.88 0.18 50.90
C ARG A 230 -21.86 0.50 52.40
N GLY A 231 -21.21 1.60 52.77
CA GLY A 231 -21.05 2.06 54.16
C GLY A 231 -19.95 1.36 54.96
N GLN A 232 -19.37 0.23 54.51
CA GLN A 232 -18.36 -0.50 55.28
C GLN A 232 -17.09 0.32 55.53
N ASN A 233 -16.67 0.40 56.79
CA ASN A 233 -15.35 0.95 57.17
C ASN A 233 -14.23 0.07 56.60
N ALA A 234 -13.39 0.63 55.74
CA ALA A 234 -12.35 -0.11 55.02
C ALA A 234 -11.02 0.65 54.94
N TRP A 235 -9.92 -0.06 55.17
CA TRP A 235 -8.54 0.43 55.01
C TRP A 235 -8.25 0.86 53.57
N ILE A 236 -7.55 1.99 53.44
CA ILE A 236 -6.97 2.51 52.19
C ILE A 236 -5.45 2.60 52.32
N GLY A 237 -4.76 2.88 51.22
CA GLY A 237 -3.30 2.88 51.14
C GLY A 237 -2.58 4.07 51.80
N LEU A 238 -3.30 4.96 52.50
CA LEU A 238 -2.73 6.16 53.12
C LEU A 238 -2.24 5.86 54.55
N THR A 239 -1.01 6.28 54.86
CA THR A 239 -0.35 6.06 56.16
C THR A 239 0.75 7.09 56.42
N ASP A 240 1.03 7.40 57.69
CA ASP A 240 2.16 8.26 58.09
C ASP A 240 3.22 7.53 58.95
N THR A 241 3.16 6.18 59.08
CA THR A 241 4.02 5.40 60.00
C THR A 241 5.53 5.62 59.88
N ASN A 242 5.99 6.17 58.75
CA ASN A 242 7.39 6.47 58.50
C ASN A 242 7.84 7.83 59.09
N THR A 243 6.92 8.79 59.23
CA THR A 243 7.18 10.15 59.71
C THR A 243 5.84 10.78 60.12
N ALA A 244 5.60 10.93 61.43
CA ALA A 244 4.31 11.37 61.95
C ALA A 244 3.86 12.72 61.36
N ASN A 245 2.58 12.81 60.99
CA ASN A 245 1.94 13.92 60.26
C ASN A 245 2.41 14.09 58.79
N VAL A 246 3.13 13.12 58.21
CA VAL A 246 3.53 13.14 56.79
C VAL A 246 2.90 11.94 56.07
N TRP A 247 1.63 12.10 55.74
CA TRP A 247 0.83 11.10 55.03
C TRP A 247 1.41 10.76 53.65
N LYS A 248 1.51 9.46 53.38
CA LYS A 248 1.95 8.90 52.09
C LYS A 248 1.09 7.73 51.68
N TRP A 249 0.90 7.61 50.37
CA TRP A 249 0.30 6.44 49.74
C TRP A 249 1.26 5.24 49.76
N VAL A 250 0.73 4.06 49.43
CA VAL A 250 1.48 2.80 49.43
C VAL A 250 2.64 2.77 48.43
N ASP A 251 2.57 3.54 47.35
CA ASP A 251 3.66 3.74 46.38
C ASP A 251 4.76 4.71 46.87
N GLY A 252 4.50 5.44 47.95
CA GLY A 252 5.38 6.46 48.52
C GLY A 252 5.11 7.90 48.05
N SER A 253 4.10 8.11 47.20
CA SER A 253 3.63 9.44 46.79
C SER A 253 2.88 10.15 47.94
N ALA A 254 2.70 11.47 47.81
CA ALA A 254 1.91 12.28 48.75
C ALA A 254 0.49 12.49 48.19
N PRO A 255 -0.55 12.61 49.04
CA PRO A 255 -1.89 12.91 48.57
C PRO A 255 -1.96 14.27 47.85
N THR A 256 -2.52 14.27 46.65
CA THR A 256 -2.81 15.49 45.85
C THR A 256 -4.16 16.10 46.21
N THR A 257 -5.08 15.28 46.71
CA THR A 257 -6.37 15.67 47.26
C THR A 257 -6.63 14.89 48.56
N GLU A 258 -7.36 15.49 49.49
CA GLU A 258 -7.60 14.92 50.82
C GLU A 258 -9.10 14.98 51.18
N TYR A 259 -9.65 13.83 51.55
CA TYR A 259 -11.09 13.66 51.84
C TYR A 259 -11.36 13.37 53.33
N TRP A 260 -10.58 13.98 54.23
CA TRP A 260 -10.73 13.89 55.68
C TRP A 260 -12.15 14.21 56.18
N GLY A 261 -12.54 13.48 57.24
CA GLY A 261 -13.74 13.71 58.03
C GLY A 261 -13.70 15.02 58.82
N SER A 262 -14.81 15.32 59.51
CA SER A 262 -14.98 16.59 60.22
C SER A 262 -14.25 16.61 61.57
N GLY A 263 -12.95 16.89 61.53
CA GLY A 263 -12.06 16.88 62.71
C GLY A 263 -10.84 15.97 62.53
N GLU A 264 -10.77 15.25 61.40
CA GLU A 264 -9.70 14.31 61.07
C GLU A 264 -8.56 15.00 60.28
N PRO A 265 -7.31 14.49 60.35
CA PRO A 265 -6.86 13.43 61.25
C PRO A 265 -6.71 13.92 62.70
N ASN A 266 -7.01 13.08 63.69
CA ASN A 266 -7.07 13.50 65.11
C ASN A 266 -6.13 12.74 66.05
N GLY A 267 -5.64 11.55 65.67
CA GLY A 267 -4.99 10.60 66.57
C GLY A 267 -3.46 10.68 66.58
N VAL A 268 -2.88 11.04 67.73
CA VAL A 268 -1.41 11.14 67.94
C VAL A 268 -0.65 9.81 67.73
N ASN A 269 -1.36 8.67 67.77
CA ASN A 269 -0.82 7.32 67.59
C ASN A 269 -1.59 6.51 66.51
N GLU A 270 -2.33 7.19 65.62
CA GLU A 270 -3.25 6.56 64.67
C GLU A 270 -2.71 6.75 63.24
N HIS A 271 -1.95 5.76 62.76
CA HIS A 271 -1.04 5.95 61.63
C HIS A 271 -1.52 5.36 60.29
N CYS A 272 -2.76 4.86 60.22
CA CYS A 272 -3.34 4.20 59.07
C CYS A 272 -4.76 4.70 58.82
N VAL A 273 -5.16 4.88 57.56
CA VAL A 273 -6.43 5.55 57.22
C VAL A 273 -7.49 4.56 56.73
N ILE A 274 -8.73 4.73 57.22
CA ILE A 274 -9.92 4.14 56.60
C ILE A 274 -10.72 5.18 55.83
N ILE A 275 -11.55 4.72 54.90
CA ILE A 275 -12.82 5.40 54.60
C ILE A 275 -13.86 4.92 55.62
N SER A 276 -14.48 5.85 56.34
CA SER A 276 -15.50 5.62 57.37
C SER A 276 -16.93 5.82 56.84
N GLU A 277 -17.94 5.23 57.49
CA GLU A 277 -19.36 5.61 57.28
C GLU A 277 -19.56 7.10 57.63
N GLY A 278 -19.60 7.95 56.61
CA GLY A 278 -19.47 9.39 56.76
C GLY A 278 -20.80 10.14 56.75
N SER A 279 -20.94 11.16 57.60
CA SER A 279 -22.11 12.05 57.61
C SER A 279 -22.14 13.08 56.45
N LYS A 280 -21.12 13.09 55.58
CA LYS A 280 -21.03 13.93 54.37
C LYS A 280 -20.36 13.13 53.23
N ALA A 281 -20.98 13.11 52.04
CA ALA A 281 -20.49 12.35 50.90
C ALA A 281 -19.12 12.84 50.40
N GLY A 282 -18.12 11.94 50.42
CA GLY A 282 -16.74 12.25 50.02
C GLY A 282 -15.98 13.17 50.98
N LYS A 283 -16.31 13.16 52.28
CA LYS A 283 -15.48 13.71 53.37
C LYS A 283 -15.57 12.83 54.61
N ASN A 284 -14.82 11.73 54.58
CA ASN A 284 -14.96 10.59 55.48
C ASN A 284 -13.70 9.73 55.63
N TRP A 285 -12.52 10.19 55.23
CA TRP A 285 -11.28 9.58 55.69
C TRP A 285 -11.08 9.85 57.18
N ALA A 286 -10.67 8.83 57.92
CA ALA A 286 -10.32 8.93 59.33
C ALA A 286 -9.10 8.06 59.62
N ASP A 287 -8.19 8.58 60.43
CA ASP A 287 -7.03 7.86 60.94
C ASP A 287 -7.42 6.90 62.08
N TYR A 288 -6.79 5.74 62.12
CA TYR A 288 -6.97 4.73 63.17
C TYR A 288 -5.66 4.00 63.49
N HIS A 289 -5.55 3.46 64.70
CA HIS A 289 -4.51 2.49 65.06
C HIS A 289 -4.45 1.34 64.03
N CYS A 290 -3.29 1.16 63.38
CA CYS A 290 -3.07 0.20 62.29
C CYS A 290 -3.35 -1.29 62.65
N SER A 291 -3.43 -1.61 63.94
CA SER A 291 -3.80 -2.93 64.48
C SER A 291 -5.31 -3.21 64.50
N ASN A 292 -6.16 -2.19 64.29
CA ASN A 292 -7.61 -2.34 64.24
C ASN A 292 -8.04 -3.26 63.08
N LEU A 293 -9.17 -3.93 63.24
CA LEU A 293 -9.69 -4.88 62.25
C LEU A 293 -10.83 -4.25 61.45
N PHE A 294 -10.52 -3.77 60.24
CA PHE A 294 -11.47 -3.24 59.27
C PHE A 294 -11.48 -4.07 57.99
N ALA A 295 -12.44 -3.83 57.10
CA ALA A 295 -12.36 -4.32 55.73
C ALA A 295 -11.15 -3.66 55.02
N TRP A 296 -10.82 -4.08 53.81
CA TRP A 296 -9.79 -3.43 53.02
C TRP A 296 -10.15 -3.42 51.55
N ILE A 297 -9.62 -2.41 50.83
CA ILE A 297 -9.79 -2.29 49.39
C ILE A 297 -8.42 -2.39 48.72
N CYS A 298 -8.32 -3.32 47.77
CA CYS A 298 -7.17 -3.48 46.90
C CYS A 298 -7.43 -2.82 45.55
N GLU A 299 -6.43 -2.12 45.02
CA GLU A 299 -6.43 -1.56 43.67
C GLU A 299 -5.36 -2.25 42.83
N LYS A 300 -5.71 -2.60 41.59
CA LYS A 300 -4.77 -3.03 40.55
C LYS A 300 -4.99 -2.18 39.29
N ARG A 301 -4.00 -1.38 38.92
CA ARG A 301 -3.98 -0.66 37.63
C ARG A 301 -3.86 -1.67 36.48
N ILE A 302 -4.62 -1.43 35.41
CA ILE A 302 -4.63 -2.30 34.23
C ILE A 302 -3.48 -1.98 33.27
N PHE A 303 -3.10 -0.70 33.23
CA PHE A 303 -2.02 -0.18 32.39
C PHE A 303 -0.97 0.47 33.30
N GLU A 304 0.29 0.05 33.10
CA GLU A 304 1.52 0.63 33.66
C GLU A 304 2.40 1.12 32.50
#